data_AF-A0A101HS98-F1
#
_entry.id   AF-A0A101HS98-F1
#
_cell.length_a   1.000
_cell.length_b   1.000
_cell.length_c   1.000
_cell.angle_alpha   90.00
_cell.angle_beta   90.00
_cell.angle_gamma   90.00
#
_symmetry.space_group_name_H-M   'P 1'
#
loop_
_entity.id
_entity.type
_entity.pdbx_description
1 polymer ?
#
loop_
_entity_poly.entity_id
_entity_poly.type
_entity_poly.pdbx_seq_one_letter_code
_entity_poly.pdbx_strand_id
1 'polypeptide(L)'
;MGCLLQNISTGRVIGAASLILEEPYRKAGKGRFMIFHSETSQVGAYRSLLNSISGMISEVDQVYLFVSPGRPVQKILEESGFSIERYSFVLKGGLEHVSLDIPKEINSQISRLTFVDRHTVVLSTRPSLKLQVT
;
A
#
# COMPACT_ATOMS: atom_id res chain seq x y z
N MET A 1 -10.27 -11.09 8.14
CA MET A 1 -9.60 -12.32 8.61
C MET A 1 -8.10 -12.07 8.59
N GLY A 2 -7.31 -12.58 9.54
CA GLY A 2 -5.91 -12.14 9.72
C GLY A 2 -5.00 -13.20 10.33
N CYS A 3 -3.69 -12.92 10.33
CA CYS A 3 -2.65 -13.76 10.90
C CYS A 3 -1.63 -12.95 11.70
N LEU A 4 -0.89 -13.63 12.57
CA LEU A 4 0.20 -13.06 13.36
C LEU A 4 1.52 -13.73 12.95
N LEU A 5 2.60 -12.95 12.91
CA LEU A 5 3.96 -13.46 12.76
C LEU A 5 4.62 -13.48 14.12
N GLN A 6 5.13 -14.65 14.52
CA GLN A 6 5.86 -14.84 15.78
C GLN A 6 7.34 -15.04 15.51
N ASN A 7 8.16 -14.56 16.45
CA ASN A 7 9.58 -14.82 16.52
C ASN A 7 9.80 -16.23 17.09
N ILE A 8 10.51 -17.08 16.35
CA ILE A 8 10.66 -18.51 16.66
C ILE A 8 11.47 -18.74 17.95
N SER A 9 12.44 -17.88 18.28
CA SER A 9 13.29 -18.08 19.47
C SER A 9 12.67 -17.55 20.76
N THR A 10 11.81 -16.54 20.68
CA THR A 10 11.22 -15.88 21.86
C THR A 10 9.72 -16.13 22.03
N GLY A 11 9.04 -16.67 21.01
CA GLY A 11 7.58 -16.81 20.97
C GLY A 11 6.82 -15.48 20.86
N ARG A 12 7.53 -14.34 20.82
CA ARG A 12 6.93 -13.01 20.77
C ARG A 12 6.32 -12.73 19.39
N VAL A 13 5.13 -12.15 19.36
CA VAL A 13 4.53 -11.63 18.12
C VAL A 13 5.33 -10.40 17.66
N ILE A 14 5.87 -10.46 16.44
CA ILE A 14 6.69 -9.41 15.83
C ILE A 14 6.02 -8.81 14.58
N GLY A 15 4.86 -9.30 14.17
CA GLY A 15 4.13 -8.75 13.04
C GLY A 15 2.70 -9.25 12.95
N ALA A 16 1.90 -8.57 12.14
CA ALA A 16 0.51 -8.90 11.91
C ALA A 16 0.09 -8.54 10.48
N ALA A 17 -0.82 -9.35 9.92
CA ALA A 17 -1.50 -9.09 8.67
C ALA A 17 -3.01 -9.32 8.82
N SER A 18 -3.82 -8.45 8.25
CA SER A 18 -5.29 -8.57 8.25
C SER A 18 -5.86 -7.96 6.98
N LEU A 19 -6.82 -8.65 6.37
CA LEU A 19 -7.45 -8.26 5.12
C LEU A 19 -8.93 -7.93 5.33
N ILE A 20 -9.38 -6.92 4.60
CA ILE A 20 -10.78 -6.57 4.35
C ILE A 20 -11.14 -7.20 3.00
N LEU A 21 -12.04 -8.18 3.07
CA LEU A 21 -12.54 -8.95 1.92
C LEU A 21 -14.08 -8.91 1.89
N GLU A 22 -14.67 -7.74 2.15
CA GLU A 22 -16.13 -7.61 2.03
C GLU A 22 -16.57 -7.80 0.57
N GLU A 23 -17.86 -8.10 0.38
CA GLU A 23 -18.41 -8.43 -0.94
C GLU A 23 -18.11 -7.41 -2.04
N PRO A 24 -18.14 -6.08 -1.80
CA PRO A 24 -17.75 -5.10 -2.82
C PRO A 24 -16.29 -5.24 -3.28
N TYR A 25 -15.38 -5.56 -2.36
CA TYR A 25 -13.96 -5.75 -2.65
C TYR A 25 -13.73 -7.04 -3.45
N ARG A 26 -14.36 -8.14 -3.03
CA ARG A 26 -14.29 -9.42 -3.76
C ARG A 26 -14.85 -9.33 -5.18
N LYS A 27 -16.00 -8.67 -5.37
CA LYS A 27 -16.58 -8.43 -6.70
C LYS A 27 -15.65 -7.63 -7.62
N ALA A 28 -14.80 -6.78 -7.06
CA ALA A 28 -13.80 -6.01 -7.79
C ALA A 28 -12.47 -6.77 -7.98
N GLY A 29 -12.35 -8.02 -7.52
CA GLY A 29 -11.09 -8.77 -7.55
C GLY A 29 -10.01 -8.16 -6.64
N LYS A 30 -10.39 -7.41 -5.61
CA LYS A 30 -9.46 -6.68 -4.75
C LYS A 30 -9.61 -7.09 -3.29
N GLY A 31 -8.51 -7.10 -2.55
CA GLY A 31 -8.50 -7.12 -1.08
C GLY A 31 -7.73 -5.93 -0.53
N ARG A 32 -8.18 -5.34 0.58
CA ARG A 32 -7.45 -4.25 1.23
C ARG A 32 -6.83 -4.72 2.53
N PHE A 33 -5.55 -4.46 2.73
CA PHE A 33 -4.97 -4.65 4.05
C PHE A 33 -5.54 -3.64 5.05
N MET A 34 -6.04 -4.13 6.17
CA MET A 34 -6.30 -3.33 7.36
C MET A 34 -5.03 -3.17 8.19
N ILE A 35 -4.27 -4.26 8.31
CA ILE A 35 -2.99 -4.31 9.00
C ILE A 35 -2.03 -5.09 8.10
N PHE A 36 -0.83 -4.57 7.90
CA PHE A 36 0.26 -5.30 7.25
C PHE A 36 1.59 -4.72 7.71
N HIS A 37 2.11 -5.25 8.82
CA HIS A 37 3.24 -4.64 9.51
C HIS A 37 4.07 -5.67 10.28
N SER A 38 5.37 -5.43 10.34
CA SER A 38 6.34 -6.12 11.19
C SER A 38 7.15 -5.08 11.98
N GLU A 39 7.43 -5.36 13.26
CA GLU A 39 8.37 -4.60 14.10
C GLU A 39 9.78 -4.59 13.48
N THR A 40 10.11 -5.61 12.67
CA THR A 40 11.36 -5.68 11.93
C THR A 40 11.23 -5.04 10.55
N SER A 41 12.15 -4.15 10.20
CA SER A 41 12.27 -3.53 8.88
C SER A 41 12.92 -4.46 7.84
N GLN A 42 12.71 -5.77 7.95
CA GLN A 42 13.32 -6.77 7.06
C GLN A 42 12.33 -7.28 6.03
N VAL A 43 12.73 -7.29 4.75
CA VAL A 43 11.96 -7.85 3.63
C VAL A 43 11.47 -9.28 3.93
N GLY A 44 12.32 -10.10 4.55
CA GLY A 44 11.98 -11.48 4.91
C GLY A 44 10.75 -11.58 5.81
N ALA A 45 10.57 -10.66 6.77
CA ALA A 45 9.41 -10.67 7.66
C ALA A 45 8.11 -10.32 6.92
N TYR A 46 8.17 -9.35 5.99
CA TYR A 46 7.01 -8.98 5.16
C TYR A 46 6.64 -10.08 4.16
N ARG A 47 7.63 -10.76 3.58
CA ARG A 47 7.40 -11.96 2.74
C ARG A 47 6.75 -13.10 3.55
N SER A 48 7.22 -13.35 4.77
CA SER A 48 6.61 -14.35 5.64
C SER A 48 5.16 -14.01 5.98
N LEU A 49 4.84 -12.72 6.25
CA LEU A 49 3.46 -12.28 6.45
C LEU A 49 2.59 -12.50 5.21
N LEU A 50 3.07 -12.18 4.00
CA LEU A 50 2.35 -12.47 2.74
C LEU A 50 2.09 -13.96 2.57
N ASN A 51 3.09 -14.79 2.81
CA ASN A 51 2.97 -16.24 2.65
C ASN A 51 1.95 -16.82 3.64
N SER A 52 1.93 -16.34 4.88
CA SER A 52 0.97 -16.78 5.90
C SER A 52 -0.50 -16.47 5.57
N ILE A 53 -0.75 -15.50 4.69
CA ILE A 53 -2.10 -15.14 4.25
C ILE A 53 -2.38 -15.55 2.80
N SER A 54 -1.46 -16.29 2.16
CA SER A 54 -1.52 -16.68 0.74
C SER A 54 -2.85 -17.33 0.34
N GLY A 55 -3.40 -18.21 1.19
CA GLY A 55 -4.70 -18.84 0.95
C GLY A 55 -5.90 -17.89 1.03
N MET A 56 -5.80 -16.77 1.75
CA MET A 56 -6.87 -15.76 1.79
C MET A 56 -6.80 -14.82 0.59
N ILE A 57 -5.58 -14.51 0.13
CA ILE A 57 -5.38 -13.64 -1.04
C ILE A 57 -5.67 -14.35 -2.35
N SER A 58 -5.69 -15.69 -2.40
CA SER A 58 -6.08 -16.43 -3.61
C SER A 58 -7.56 -16.26 -4.01
N GLU A 59 -8.40 -15.68 -3.14
CA GLU A 59 -9.79 -15.34 -3.45
C GLU A 59 -9.93 -14.04 -4.27
N VAL A 60 -8.84 -13.29 -4.48
CA VAL A 60 -8.84 -12.00 -5.16
C VAL A 60 -7.65 -11.87 -6.11
N ASP A 61 -7.79 -11.06 -7.15
CA ASP A 61 -6.73 -10.87 -8.16
C ASP A 61 -5.55 -10.04 -7.63
N GLN A 62 -5.81 -9.15 -6.67
CA GLN A 62 -4.79 -8.29 -6.08
C GLN A 62 -5.15 -7.86 -4.66
N VAL A 63 -4.13 -7.65 -3.83
CA VAL A 63 -4.27 -6.97 -2.54
C VAL A 63 -3.51 -5.66 -2.55
N TYR A 64 -4.03 -4.67 -1.83
CA TYR A 64 -3.43 -3.35 -1.77
C TYR A 64 -3.43 -2.75 -0.36
N LEU A 65 -2.52 -1.80 -0.15
CA LEU A 65 -2.39 -1.03 1.07
C LEU A 65 -2.00 0.42 0.78
N PHE A 66 -2.29 1.27 1.77
CA PHE A 66 -1.93 2.67 1.78
C PHE A 66 -0.69 2.88 2.63
N VAL A 67 0.34 3.52 2.08
CA VAL A 67 1.55 3.88 2.83
C VAL A 67 1.90 5.35 2.64
N SER A 68 2.51 5.96 3.65
CA SER A 68 3.11 7.28 3.49
C SER A 68 4.37 7.17 2.61
N PRO A 69 4.55 8.05 1.61
CA PRO A 69 5.71 8.05 0.73
C PRO A 69 6.98 8.37 1.50
N GLY A 70 8.13 7.97 0.93
CA GLY A 70 9.45 8.34 1.44
C GLY A 70 9.85 7.66 2.75
N ARG A 71 9.01 6.77 3.28
CA ARG A 71 9.36 5.94 4.43
C ARG A 71 10.10 4.67 3.97
N PRO A 72 11.01 4.12 4.79
CA PRO A 72 11.69 2.84 4.51
C PRO A 72 10.73 1.70 4.18
N VAL A 73 9.51 1.74 4.74
CA VAL A 73 8.47 0.72 4.51
C VAL A 73 8.05 0.61 3.04
N GLN A 74 8.04 1.70 2.28
CA GLN A 74 7.67 1.66 0.86
C GLN A 74 8.65 0.77 0.09
N LYS A 75 9.96 1.02 0.27
CA LYS A 75 11.03 0.24 -0.37
C LYS A 75 10.98 -1.23 0.04
N ILE A 76 10.74 -1.52 1.34
CA ILE A 76 10.61 -2.89 1.84
C ILE A 76 9.42 -3.61 1.16
N LEU A 77 8.30 -2.92 0.98
CA LEU A 77 7.12 -3.49 0.33
C LEU A 77 7.36 -3.72 -1.16
N GLU A 78 8.02 -2.78 -1.85
CA GLU A 78 8.43 -2.95 -3.25
C GLU A 78 9.34 -4.17 -3.42
N GLU A 79 10.36 -4.32 -2.57
CA GLU A 79 11.25 -5.51 -2.53
C GLU A 79 10.53 -6.80 -2.10
N SER A 80 9.39 -6.69 -1.45
CA SER A 80 8.52 -7.81 -1.06
C SER A 80 7.53 -8.22 -2.16
N GLY A 81 7.50 -7.52 -3.29
CA GLY A 81 6.64 -7.87 -4.45
C GLY A 81 5.44 -6.94 -4.66
N PHE A 82 5.33 -5.85 -3.92
CA PHE A 82 4.33 -4.82 -4.22
C PHE A 82 4.82 -3.88 -5.33
N SER A 83 3.89 -3.31 -6.08
CA SER A 83 4.15 -2.26 -7.05
C SER A 83 3.33 -1.02 -6.72
N ILE A 84 3.86 0.16 -7.03
CA ILE A 84 3.11 1.41 -6.89
C ILE A 84 1.96 1.41 -7.92
N GLU A 85 0.74 1.45 -7.43
CA GLU A 85 -0.46 1.55 -8.25
C GLU A 85 -0.79 3.01 -8.58
N ARG A 86 -0.80 3.87 -7.55
CA ARG A 86 -1.10 5.29 -7.70
C ARG A 86 -0.60 6.14 -6.54
N TYR A 87 -0.43 7.42 -6.85
CA TYR A 87 -0.17 8.49 -5.90
C TYR A 87 -1.51 9.15 -5.52
N SER A 88 -1.79 9.37 -4.23
CA SER A 88 -3.00 10.02 -3.74
C SER A 88 -2.64 11.24 -2.91
N PHE A 89 -3.23 12.39 -3.24
CA PHE A 89 -2.96 13.66 -2.58
C PHE A 89 -4.21 14.16 -1.87
N VAL A 90 -4.03 14.70 -0.67
CA VAL A 90 -5.10 15.42 0.01
C VAL A 90 -4.96 16.90 -0.31
N LEU A 91 -6.01 17.45 -0.89
CA LEU A 91 -6.17 18.89 -1.04
C LEU A 91 -6.63 19.44 0.31
N LYS A 92 -5.88 20.39 0.87
CA LYS A 92 -6.25 21.07 2.11
C LYS A 92 -6.50 22.54 1.78
N GLY A 93 -7.71 23.03 2.02
CA GLY A 93 -7.98 24.46 1.84
C GLY A 93 -7.18 25.29 2.85
N GLY A 94 -6.43 26.28 2.35
CA GLY A 94 -5.63 27.23 3.13
C GLY A 94 -5.13 28.39 2.25
N LEU A 95 -4.72 29.51 2.87
CA LEU A 95 -4.28 30.71 2.15
C LEU A 95 -2.78 30.73 1.79
N GLU A 96 -2.07 29.61 1.93
CA GLU A 96 -0.64 29.57 1.59
C GLU A 96 -0.44 29.23 0.11
N HIS A 97 0.32 30.07 -0.58
CA HIS A 97 0.54 29.97 -2.01
C HIS A 97 1.70 29.01 -2.29
N VAL A 98 1.40 27.79 -2.78
CA VAL A 98 2.43 26.86 -3.27
C VAL A 98 2.66 27.16 -4.76
N SER A 99 3.88 27.56 -5.11
CA SER A 99 4.29 27.69 -6.51
C SER A 99 4.46 26.29 -7.11
N LEU A 100 3.56 25.89 -8.01
CA LEU A 100 3.73 24.71 -8.85
C LEU A 100 4.17 25.15 -10.25
N ASP A 101 5.24 24.57 -10.77
CA ASP A 101 5.67 24.75 -12.17
C ASP A 101 4.68 24.01 -13.09
N ILE A 102 3.56 24.68 -13.41
CA ILE A 102 2.51 24.16 -14.30
C ILE A 102 2.42 25.07 -15.54
N PRO A 103 2.27 24.51 -16.75
CA PRO A 103 2.03 25.29 -17.97
C PRO A 103 0.87 26.30 -17.82
N LYS A 104 1.06 27.51 -18.36
CA LYS A 104 0.21 28.68 -18.11
C LYS A 104 -1.26 28.46 -18.44
N GLU A 105 -1.57 27.51 -19.31
CA GLU A 105 -2.92 27.20 -19.79
C GLU A 105 -3.83 26.64 -18.69
N ILE A 106 -3.27 26.08 -17.61
CA ILE A 106 -4.02 25.48 -16.49
C ILE A 106 -4.22 26.47 -15.32
N ASN A 107 -3.57 27.64 -15.37
CA ASN A 107 -3.34 28.50 -14.22
C ASN A 107 -4.59 29.30 -13.76
N SER A 108 -5.63 29.45 -14.60
CA SER A 108 -6.76 30.35 -14.29
C SER A 108 -7.81 29.77 -13.32
N GLN A 109 -7.76 28.48 -12.98
CA GLN A 109 -8.76 27.84 -12.10
C GLN A 109 -8.19 27.30 -10.77
N ILE A 110 -6.87 27.33 -10.57
CA ILE A 110 -6.17 26.67 -9.45
C ILE A 110 -5.65 27.68 -8.40
N SER A 111 -6.10 28.93 -8.43
CA SER A 111 -5.60 30.00 -7.54
C SER A 111 -6.06 29.92 -6.07
N ARG A 112 -6.78 28.86 -5.66
CA ARG A 112 -7.29 28.68 -4.29
C ARG A 112 -7.05 27.29 -3.70
N LEU A 113 -6.14 26.52 -4.30
CA LEU A 113 -5.94 25.12 -3.96
C LEU A 113 -4.54 24.94 -3.38
N THR A 114 -4.46 24.83 -2.06
CA THR A 114 -3.23 24.46 -1.34
C THR A 114 -3.09 22.94 -1.37
N PHE A 115 -2.01 22.46 -1.98
CA PHE A 115 -1.62 21.06 -1.87
C PHE A 115 -0.85 20.88 -0.56
N VAL A 116 -1.29 19.99 0.33
CA VAL A 116 -0.62 19.75 1.61
C VAL A 116 -0.26 18.28 1.78
N ASP A 117 1.04 18.02 1.70
CA ASP A 117 1.96 17.25 2.56
C ASP A 117 1.65 15.80 3.01
N ARG A 118 0.42 15.29 2.88
CA ARG A 118 0.11 13.87 3.13
C ARG A 118 -0.24 13.18 1.83
N HIS A 119 0.81 12.91 1.06
CA HIS A 119 0.72 11.99 -0.04
C HIS A 119 0.57 10.55 0.51
N THR A 120 -0.23 9.70 -0.14
CA THR A 120 -0.37 8.28 0.18
C THR A 120 -0.12 7.47 -1.09
N VAL A 121 0.83 6.55 -1.02
CA VAL A 121 1.11 5.59 -2.10
C VAL A 121 0.17 4.41 -1.92
N VAL A 122 -0.57 4.06 -2.97
CA VAL A 122 -1.24 2.76 -3.04
C VAL A 122 -0.25 1.77 -3.62
N LEU A 123 0.08 0.77 -2.83
CA LEU A 123 0.90 -0.37 -3.25
C LEU A 123 -0.03 -1.56 -3.46
N SER A 124 0.11 -2.28 -4.56
CA SER A 124 -0.65 -3.51 -4.81
C SER A 124 0.22 -4.66 -5.30
N THR A 125 -0.18 -5.87 -4.96
CA THR A 125 0.31 -7.09 -5.62
C THR A 125 -0.38 -7.17 -6.96
N ARG A 126 0.07 -6.40 -7.95
CA ARG A 126 -0.48 -6.53 -9.31
C ARG A 126 -0.23 -7.95 -9.82
N PRO A 127 -1.18 -8.59 -10.52
CA PRO A 127 -0.86 -9.68 -11.42
C PRO A 127 -0.18 -9.08 -12.67
N SER A 128 1.07 -8.62 -12.52
CA SER A 128 1.78 -8.04 -13.66
C SER A 128 2.35 -9.18 -14.50
N LEU A 129 1.64 -9.51 -15.59
CA LEU A 129 1.89 -10.64 -16.50
C LEU A 129 1.60 -12.00 -15.86
N LYS A 130 0.97 -12.87 -16.66
CA LYS A 130 0.94 -14.31 -16.44
C LYS A 130 2.29 -14.73 -15.85
N LEU A 131 2.28 -15.43 -14.72
CA LEU A 131 3.32 -16.37 -14.38
C LEU A 131 3.55 -17.20 -15.66
N GLN A 132 4.59 -16.87 -16.41
CA GLN A 132 5.13 -17.79 -17.39
C GLN A 132 5.71 -18.91 -16.54
N VAL A 133 4.88 -19.92 -16.35
CA VAL A 133 5.36 -21.27 -16.09
C VAL A 133 6.10 -21.67 -17.36
N THR A 134 7.42 -21.60 -17.32
CA THR A 134 8.32 -22.45 -18.09
C THR A 134 9.56 -22.69 -17.25
#